data_AF-A0A075IDE8-F1
#
_entry.id   AF-A0A075IDE8-F1
#
_cell.length_a   1.000
_cell.length_b   1.000
_cell.length_c   1.000
_cell.angle_alpha   90.00
_cell.angle_beta   90.00
_cell.angle_gamma   90.00
#
_symmetry.space_group_name_H-M   'P 1'
#
loop_
_entity.id
_entity.type
_entity.pdbx_description
1 polymer ?
#
loop_
_entity_poly.entity_id
_entity_poly.type
_entity_poly.pdbx_seq_one_letter_code
_entity_poly.pdbx_strand_id
1 'polypeptide(L)' 'MYGAIETLISYIQGRKKTTLFVAIGLSLLGFGEIVGWYSFVFPETVLYASSIVIKIVGLISVGIPVSKIPLRKISFDENL' A
#
# COMPACT_ATOMS: atom_id res chain seq x y z
N MET A 1 5.70 2.98 7.90
CA MET A 1 5.94 1.63 8.44
C MET A 1 5.01 1.26 9.60
N TYR A 2 4.74 2.15 10.57
CA TYR A 2 3.76 1.87 11.65
C TYR A 2 2.41 1.36 11.15
N GLY A 3 1.79 2.06 10.19
CA GLY A 3 0.53 1.60 9.59
C GLY A 3 0.60 0.22 8.93
N ALA A 4 1.76 -0.21 8.41
CA ALA A 4 1.93 -1.56 7.87
C ALA A 4 1.91 -2.62 8.98
N ILE A 5 2.54 -2.32 10.12
CA ILE A 5 2.58 -3.20 11.30
C ILE A 5 1.19 -3.33 11.92
N GLU A 6 0.49 -2.21 12.13
CA GLU A 6 -0.87 -2.21 12.67
C GLU A 6 -1.82 -2.99 11.76
N THR A 7 -1.70 -2.80 10.44
CA THR A 7 -2.51 -3.55 9.46
C THR A 7 -2.15 -5.04 9.46
N LEU A 8 -0.88 -5.40 9.64
CA LEU A 8 -0.46 -6.78 9.76
C LEU A 8 -1.00 -7.44 11.04
N ILE A 9 -0.96 -6.74 12.17
CA ILE A 9 -1.55 -7.21 13.44
C ILE A 9 -3.07 -7.41 13.26
N SER A 10 -3.74 -6.47 12.61
CA SER A 10 -5.17 -6.60 12.24
C SER A 10 -5.42 -7.82 11.36
N TYR A 11 -4.53 -8.14 10.42
CA TYR A 11 -4.60 -9.39 9.65
C TYR A 11 -4.40 -10.63 10.53
N ILE A 12 -3.44 -10.63 11.45
CA ILE A 12 -3.19 -11.79 12.33
C ILE A 12 -4.44 -12.09 13.18
N GLN A 13 -5.09 -11.06 13.70
CA GLN A 13 -6.30 -11.18 14.53
C GLN A 13 -7.55 -11.51 13.71
N GLY A 14 -7.82 -10.77 12.63
CA GLY A 14 -9.06 -10.90 11.86
C GLY A 14 -9.00 -11.87 10.67
N ARG A 15 -7.80 -12.31 10.28
CA ARG A 15 -7.50 -13.20 9.14
C ARG A 15 -8.16 -12.80 7.81
N LYS A 16 -8.47 -11.52 7.63
CA LYS A 16 -9.09 -11.00 6.40
C LYS A 16 -8.05 -10.86 5.29
N LYS A 17 -8.26 -11.56 4.17
CA LYS A 17 -7.34 -11.46 3.00
C LYS A 17 -7.15 -10.01 2.54
N THR A 18 -8.18 -9.16 2.65
CA THR A 18 -8.14 -7.73 2.34
C THR A 18 -7.04 -6.99 3.12
N THR A 19 -6.94 -7.20 4.44
CA THR A 19 -5.95 -6.50 5.28
C THR A 19 -4.54 -7.01 5.03
N LEU A 20 -4.37 -8.27 4.59
CA LEU A 20 -3.07 -8.80 4.16
C LEU A 20 -2.51 -8.05 2.94
N PHE A 21 -3.33 -7.84 1.90
CA PHE A 21 -2.92 -7.10 0.70
C PHE A 21 -2.53 -5.65 1.02
N VAL A 22 -3.24 -5.01 1.95
CA VAL A 22 -2.91 -3.67 2.44
C VAL A 22 -1.59 -3.69 3.23
N ALA A 23 -1.42 -4.63 4.16
CA ALA A 23 -0.19 -4.74 4.97
C ALA A 23 1.06 -4.97 4.10
N ILE A 24 0.97 -5.85 3.10
CA ILE A 24 2.05 -6.11 2.14
C ILE A 24 2.33 -4.85 1.31
N GLY A 25 1.28 -4.21 0.77
CA GLY A 25 1.44 -3.00 -0.03
C GLY A 25 2.10 -1.86 0.75
N LEU A 26 1.67 -1.62 1.99
CA LEU A 26 2.28 -0.62 2.88
C LEU A 26 3.73 -0.97 3.25
N SER A 27 4.04 -2.25 3.41
CA SER A 27 5.42 -2.71 3.68
C SER A 27 6.33 -2.46 2.47
N LEU A 28 5.87 -2.79 1.26
CA LEU A 28 6.58 -2.51 0.02
C LEU A 28 6.80 -1.02 -0.20
N LEU A 29 5.79 -0.19 0.05
CA LEU A 29 5.92 1.28 -0.04
C LEU A 29 6.96 1.82 0.93
N GLY A 30 6.92 1.38 2.19
CA GLY A 30 7.90 1.76 3.19
C GLY A 30 9.32 1.30 2.83
N PHE A 31 9.45 0.07 2.35
CA PHE A 31 10.73 -0.48 1.91
C PHE A 31 11.30 0.26 0.69
N GLY A 32 10.46 0.52 -0.32
CA GLY A 32 10.85 1.31 -1.49
C GLY A 32 11.29 2.73 -1.12
N GLU A 33 10.68 3.35 -0.11
CA GLU A 33 11.13 4.65 0.40
C GLU A 33 12.53 4.57 1.03
N ILE A 34 12.80 3.56 1.84
CA ILE A 34 14.13 3.34 2.43
C ILE A 34 15.18 3.11 1.34
N VAL A 35 14.87 2.31 0.30
CA VAL A 35 15.77 2.10 -0.85
C VAL A 35 15.97 3.41 -1.63
N GLY A 36 14.92 4.20 -1.80
CA GLY A 36 15.01 5.52 -2.41
C GLY A 36 15.92 6.46 -1.63
N TRP A 37 15.84 6.44 -0.30
CA TRP A 37 16.74 7.22 0.56
C TRP A 37 18.19 6.80 0.40
N TYR A 38 18.44 5.49 0.27
CA TYR A 38 19.79 4.98 0.05
C TYR A 38 20.39 5.47 -1.28
N SER A 39 19.56 5.72 -2.30
CA SER A 39 20.02 6.29 -3.58
C SER A 39 20.51 7.74 -3.48
N PHE A 40 20.14 8.49 -2.43
CA PHE A 40 20.74 9.81 -2.18
C PHE A 40 22.19 9.71 -1.69
N VAL A 41 22.53 8.63 -0.99
CA VAL A 41 23.91 8.38 -0.53
C VAL A 41 24.78 7.85 -1.67
N PHE A 42 24.19 7.03 -2.56
CA PHE A 42 24.86 6.45 -3.72
C PHE A 42 24.10 6.78 -5.02
N PRO A 43 24.28 8.02 -5.55
CA PRO A 43 23.65 8.44 -6.79
C PRO A 43 24.14 7.60 -8.00
N GLU A 44 23.37 7.61 -9.10
CA GLU A 44 23.63 6.89 -10.36
C GLU A 44 23.59 5.35 -10.29
N THR A 45 23.11 4.79 -9.18
CA THR A 45 22.90 3.34 -9.03
C THR A 45 21.49 2.92 -9.47
N VAL A 46 21.32 1.63 -9.82
CA VAL A 46 20.02 1.03 -10.16
C VAL A 46 19.01 1.07 -8.98
N LEU A 47 19.48 1.44 -7.79
CA LEU A 47 18.70 1.50 -6.56
C LEU A 47 17.48 2.43 -6.69
N TYR A 48 17.62 3.59 -7.33
CA TYR A 48 16.50 4.51 -7.51
C TYR A 48 15.40 3.90 -8.40
N ALA A 49 15.78 3.28 -9.52
CA ALA A 49 14.86 2.57 -10.40
C ALA A 49 14.16 1.41 -9.66
N SER A 50 14.92 0.63 -8.88
CA SER A 50 14.34 -0.45 -8.07
C SER A 50 13.34 0.06 -7.03
N SER A 51 13.63 1.20 -6.38
CA SER A 51 12.72 1.86 -5.44
C SER A 51 11.40 2.24 -6.10
N ILE A 52 11.43 2.81 -7.32
CA ILE A 52 10.22 3.15 -8.06
C ILE A 52 9.40 1.89 -8.36
N VAL A 53 10.02 0.83 -8.88
CA VAL A 53 9.32 -0.43 -9.20
C VAL A 53 8.66 -1.02 -7.96
N ILE A 54 9.38 -1.07 -6.84
CA ILE A 54 8.85 -1.56 -5.56
C ILE A 54 7.63 -0.72 -5.12
N LYS A 55 7.69 0.60 -5.24
CA LYS A 55 6.57 1.48 -4.89
C LYS A 55 5.35 1.26 -5.78
N ILE A 56 5.55 1.06 -7.09
CA ILE A 56 4.45 0.75 -8.03
C ILE A 56 3.76 -0.56 -7.63
N VAL A 57 4.53 -1.62 -7.35
CA VAL A 57 3.98 -2.91 -6.90
C VAL A 57 3.25 -2.73 -5.55
N GLY A 58 3.81 -1.94 -4.65
CA GLY A 58 3.17 -1.58 -3.38
C GLY A 58 1.81 -0.90 -3.57
N LEU A 59 1.73 0.09 -4.46
CA LEU A 59 0.47 0.79 -4.79
C LEU A 59 -0.57 -0.16 -5.40
N ILE A 60 -0.16 -1.02 -6.33
CA ILE A 60 -1.06 -2.02 -6.94
C ILE A 60 -1.63 -2.95 -5.87
N SER A 61 -0.80 -3.41 -4.93
CA SER A 61 -1.23 -4.28 -3.83
C SER A 61 -2.26 -3.62 -2.93
N VAL A 62 -2.12 -2.31 -2.62
CA VAL A 62 -3.12 -1.56 -1.83
C VAL A 62 -4.39 -1.29 -2.64
N GLY A 63 -4.28 -1.10 -3.96
CA GLY A 63 -5.43 -0.84 -4.83
C GLY A 63 -6.45 -1.98 -4.87
N ILE A 64 -6.00 -3.24 -4.96
CA ILE A 64 -6.86 -4.44 -5.04
C ILE A 64 -7.95 -4.49 -3.92
N PRO A 65 -7.60 -4.37 -2.63
CA PRO A 65 -8.59 -4.39 -1.55
C PRO A 65 -9.47 -3.14 -1.52
N VAL A 66 -8.93 -1.96 -1.86
CA VAL A 66 -9.68 -0.68 -1.88
C VAL A 66 -10.78 -0.71 -2.94
N SER A 67 -10.52 -1.26 -4.12
CA SER A 67 -11.51 -1.37 -5.20
C SER A 67 -12.70 -2.27 -4.87
N LYS A 68 -12.60 -3.13 -3.85
CA LYS A 68 -13.70 -4.01 -3.41
C LYS A 68 -14.60 -3.38 -2.36
N ILE A 69 -14.21 -2.24 -1.79
CA ILE A 69 -15.06 -1.50 -0.86
C ILE A 69 -16.10 -0.79 -1.71
N PRO A 70 -17.42 -1.02 -1.51
CA PRO A 70 -18.43 -0.26 -2.22
C PRO A 70 -18.28 1.20 -1.80
N LEU A 71 -17.71 2.01 -2.69
CA LEU A 71 -17.78 3.46 -2.60
C LEU A 71 -19.27 3.77 -2.53
N ARG A 72 -19.74 4.10 -1.32
CA ARG A 72 -21.14 4.37 -0.99
C ARG A 72 -21.74 5.12 -2.16
N LYS A 73 -22.63 4.46 -2.94
CA LYS A 73 -23.48 5.19 -3.89
C LYS A 73 -24.16 6.25 -3.04
N ILE A 74 -23.80 7.51 -3.27
CA ILE A 74 -24.58 8.62 -2.77
C ILE A 74 -25.90 8.47 -3.54
N SER A 75 -26.85 7.77 -2.91
CA SER A 75 -28.24 7.80 -3.33
C SER A 75 -28.66 9.23 -3.08
N PHE A 76 -28.65 10.05 -4.14
CA PHE A 76 -29.44 11.27 -4.11
C PHE A 76 -30.88 10.79 -3.98
N ASP A 77 -31.48 11.03 -2.81
CA ASP A 77 -32.91 10.77 -2.61
C ASP A 77 -33.67 11.57 -3.67
N GLU A 78 -34.22 10.86 -4.64
CA GLU A 78 -35.05 11.40 -5.73
C GLU A 78 -36.49 11.55 -5.24
N ASN A 79 -36.68 12.17 -4.07
CA ASN A 79 -37.99 12.53 -3.53
C ASN A 79 -37.91 13.92 -2.88
N LEU A 80 -37.99 14.94 -3.73
CA LEU A 80 -38.31 16.31 -3.35
C LEU A 80 -39.19 16.93 -4.43
#